data_AF-A0A1W1V1M6-F1
#
_entry.id   AF-A0A1W1V1M6-F1
#
_cell.length_a   1.000
_cell.length_b   1.000
_cell.length_c   1.000
_cell.angle_alpha   90.00
_cell.angle_beta   90.00
_cell.angle_gamma   90.00
#
_symmetry.space_group_name_H-M   'P 1'
#
loop_
_entity.id
_entity.type
_entity.pdbx_description
1 polymer ?
#
loop_
_entity_poly.entity_id
_entity_poly.type
_entity_poly.pdbx_seq_one_letter_code
_entity_poly.pdbx_strand_id
1 'polypeptide(L)'
;MNNTTLQDLFEITNTDDLLDINLYTQAVYFHLAMRADEKDLIANYKSVLRMLGVLNHELVELIEKKFLKKEEGKLYLVSRKER
;
A
#
# COMPACT_ATOMS: atom_id res chain seq x y z
N MET A 1 2.99 16.52 -6.44
CA MET A 1 3.25 15.22 -5.78
C MET A 1 4.13 14.44 -6.75
N ASN A 2 5.33 14.06 -6.31
CA ASN A 2 6.17 13.17 -7.11
C ASN A 2 5.61 11.76 -6.96
N ASN A 3 5.45 11.05 -8.07
CA ASN A 3 4.91 9.69 -8.10
C ASN A 3 5.90 8.67 -7.51
N THR A 4 5.39 7.61 -6.89
CA THR A 4 6.21 6.48 -6.45
C THR A 4 6.81 5.77 -7.66
N THR A 5 8.14 5.66 -7.71
CA THR A 5 8.85 4.94 -8.76
C THR A 5 9.03 3.47 -8.40
N LEU A 6 9.43 2.63 -9.37
CA LEU A 6 9.82 1.24 -9.10
C LEU A 6 10.99 1.16 -8.09
N GLN A 7 11.89 2.14 -8.12
CA GLN A 7 12.99 2.22 -7.16
C GLN A 7 12.47 2.50 -5.74
N ASP A 8 11.50 3.42 -5.60
CA ASP A 8 10.88 3.71 -4.30
C ASP A 8 10.15 2.47 -3.74
N LEU A 9 9.46 1.71 -4.59
CA LEU A 9 8.83 0.44 -4.19
C LEU A 9 9.85 -0.57 -3.72
N PHE A 10 10.92 -0.80 -4.49
CA PHE A 10 12.00 -1.71 -4.08
C PHE A 10 12.54 -1.33 -2.69
N GLU A 11 12.79 -0.04 -2.47
CA GLU A 11 13.27 0.46 -1.20
C GLU A 11 12.29 0.26 -0.05
N ILE A 12 11.00 0.57 -0.24
CA ILE A 12 9.96 0.34 0.78
C ILE A 12 9.87 -1.15 1.13
N THR A 13 9.95 -2.02 0.14
CA THR A 13 9.80 -3.47 0.33
C THR A 13 10.96 -4.12 1.08
N ASN A 14 12.09 -3.41 1.21
CA ASN A 14 13.24 -3.81 2.02
C ASN A 14 13.30 -3.08 3.38
N THR A 15 12.32 -2.25 3.74
CA THR A 15 12.31 -1.59 5.06
C THR A 15 11.93 -2.56 6.18
N ASP A 16 12.60 -2.44 7.32
CA ASP A 16 12.25 -3.18 8.55
C ASP A 16 10.77 -2.97 8.91
N ASP A 17 10.23 -1.76 8.75
CA ASP A 17 8.82 -1.45 8.99
C ASP A 17 7.83 -2.36 8.23
N LEU A 18 8.19 -2.80 7.01
CA LEU A 18 7.37 -3.71 6.21
C LEU A 18 7.72 -5.17 6.51
N LEU A 19 8.99 -5.48 6.78
CA LEU A 19 9.41 -6.84 7.08
C LEU A 19 8.93 -7.31 8.47
N ASP A 20 8.69 -6.38 9.39
CA ASP A 20 8.22 -6.64 10.75
C ASP A 20 6.70 -6.90 10.86
N ILE A 21 5.91 -6.59 9.83
CA ILE A 21 4.46 -6.92 9.81
C ILE A 21 4.24 -8.33 9.24
N ASN A 22 3.07 -8.91 9.52
CA ASN A 22 2.79 -10.28 9.09
C ASN A 22 2.79 -10.44 7.54
N LEU A 23 3.19 -11.62 7.05
CA LEU A 23 3.32 -11.89 5.61
C LEU A 23 2.03 -11.67 4.81
N TYR A 24 0.87 -11.89 5.42
CA TYR A 24 -0.40 -11.64 4.75
C TYR A 24 -0.63 -10.15 4.51
N THR A 25 -0.28 -9.29 5.47
CA THR A 25 -0.35 -7.82 5.33
C THR A 25 0.66 -7.32 4.30
N GLN A 26 1.86 -7.90 4.26
CA GLN A 26 2.82 -7.64 3.19
C GLN A 26 2.26 -8.00 1.80
N ALA A 27 1.62 -9.18 1.68
CA ALA A 27 0.96 -9.60 0.44
C ALA A 27 -0.15 -8.65 -0.02
N VAL A 28 -0.95 -8.13 0.93
CA VAL A 28 -1.95 -7.10 0.64
C VAL A 28 -1.29 -5.83 0.09
N TYR A 29 -0.20 -5.36 0.71
CA TYR A 29 0.54 -4.21 0.20
C TYR A 29 1.05 -4.44 -1.23
N PHE A 30 1.67 -5.58 -1.52
CA PHE A 30 2.17 -5.89 -2.86
C PHE A 30 1.07 -5.86 -3.92
N HIS A 31 -0.07 -6.51 -3.65
CA HIS A 31 -1.19 -6.50 -4.60
C HIS A 31 -1.77 -5.11 -4.85
N LEU A 32 -1.80 -4.25 -3.83
CA LEU A 32 -2.28 -2.88 -3.95
C LEU A 32 -1.27 -2.00 -4.70
N ALA A 33 0.03 -2.14 -4.40
CA ALA A 33 1.08 -1.34 -5.00
C ALA A 33 1.21 -1.58 -6.52
N MET A 34 1.02 -2.81 -6.98
CA MET A 34 1.03 -3.13 -8.41
C MET A 34 -0.14 -2.52 -9.21
N ARG A 35 -1.09 -1.87 -8.54
CA ARG A 35 -2.30 -1.30 -9.15
C ARG A 35 -2.38 0.21 -9.01
N ALA A 36 -1.36 0.83 -8.41
CA ALA A 36 -1.25 2.27 -8.36
C ALA A 36 -0.96 2.83 -9.76
N ASP A 37 -1.61 3.95 -10.09
CA ASP A 37 -1.37 4.69 -11.32
C ASP A 37 -0.24 5.72 -11.17
N GLU A 38 -0.04 6.57 -12.18
CA GLU A 38 0.99 7.60 -12.18
C GLU A 38 0.79 8.70 -11.12
N LYS A 39 -0.34 8.70 -10.40
CA LYS A 39 -0.65 9.61 -9.29
C LYS A 39 -0.78 8.86 -7.96
N ASP A 40 -0.21 7.66 -7.89
CA ASP A 40 -0.26 6.75 -6.74
C ASP A 40 -1.67 6.29 -6.38
N LEU A 41 -2.70 6.56 -7.20
CA LEU A 41 -4.08 6.18 -6.93
C LEU A 41 -4.28 4.69 -7.23
N ILE A 42 -4.78 3.95 -6.25
CA ILE A 42 -5.00 2.50 -6.37
C ILE A 42 -6.44 2.24 -6.82
N ALA A 43 -6.60 2.01 -8.12
CA ALA A 43 -7.90 1.74 -8.72
C ALA A 43 -8.52 0.42 -8.22
N ASN A 44 -9.80 0.49 -7.84
CA ASN A 44 -10.60 -0.66 -7.43
C ASN A 44 -10.02 -1.46 -6.23
N TYR A 45 -9.31 -0.80 -5.30
CA TYR A 45 -8.70 -1.46 -4.14
C TYR A 45 -9.68 -2.34 -3.34
N LYS A 46 -10.95 -1.92 -3.18
CA LYS A 46 -11.98 -2.70 -2.48
C LYS A 46 -12.21 -4.09 -3.09
N SER A 47 -12.10 -4.22 -4.41
CA SER A 47 -12.23 -5.51 -5.10
C SER A 47 -11.03 -6.42 -4.84
N VAL A 48 -9.83 -5.85 -4.76
CA VAL A 48 -8.60 -6.58 -4.39
C VAL A 48 -8.70 -7.11 -2.96
N LEU A 49 -9.10 -6.26 -2.02
CA LEU A 49 -9.27 -6.65 -0.62
C LEU A 49 -10.29 -7.79 -0.46
N ARG A 50 -11.43 -7.69 -1.16
CA ARG A 50 -12.43 -8.76 -1.18
C ARG A 50 -11.91 -10.06 -1.78
N MET A 51 -11.15 -10.00 -2.87
CA MET A 51 -10.53 -11.18 -3.49
C MET A 51 -9.55 -11.88 -2.54
N LEU A 52 -8.76 -11.10 -1.79
CA LEU A 52 -7.78 -11.63 -0.83
C LEU A 52 -8.43 -12.12 0.47
N GLY A 53 -9.69 -11.78 0.74
CA GLY A 53 -10.36 -12.13 2.00
C GLY A 53 -10.01 -11.19 3.17
N VAL A 54 -9.56 -9.97 2.87
CA VAL A 54 -9.10 -9.00 3.89
C VAL A 54 -10.27 -8.48 4.72
N LEU A 55 -10.16 -8.55 6.05
CA LEU A 55 -11.22 -8.22 7.00
C LEU A 55 -11.18 -6.79 7.54
N ASN A 56 -10.30 -5.95 6.99
CA ASN A 56 -10.00 -4.53 7.31
C ASN A 56 -8.74 -4.31 8.15
N HIS A 57 -8.30 -5.26 8.98
CA HIS A 57 -7.19 -5.00 9.90
C HIS A 57 -5.85 -4.76 9.19
N GLU A 58 -5.56 -5.53 8.13
CA GLU A 58 -4.36 -5.34 7.31
C GLU A 58 -4.37 -3.98 6.60
N LEU A 59 -5.53 -3.55 6.11
CA LEU A 59 -5.67 -2.23 5.48
C LEU A 59 -5.43 -1.12 6.51
N VAL A 60 -5.96 -1.26 7.73
CA VAL A 60 -5.75 -0.29 8.81
C VAL A 60 -4.27 -0.24 9.19
N GLU A 61 -3.62 -1.38 9.40
CA GLU A 61 -2.20 -1.45 9.75
C GLU A 61 -1.32 -0.78 8.67
N LEU A 62 -1.60 -1.03 7.39
CA LEU A 62 -0.88 -0.39 6.28
C LEU A 62 -1.10 1.13 6.22
N ILE A 63 -2.27 1.63 6.62
CA ILE A 63 -2.55 3.06 6.70
C ILE A 63 -1.83 3.69 7.90
N GLU A 64 -1.90 3.05 9.07
CA GLU A 64 -1.25 3.54 10.30
C GLU A 64 0.27 3.61 10.16
N LYS A 65 0.87 2.62 9.49
CA LYS A 65 2.30 2.59 9.17
C LYS A 65 2.69 3.44 7.95
N LYS A 66 1.77 4.24 7.42
CA LYS A 66 1.97 5.13 6.26
C LYS A 66 2.48 4.42 5.00
N PHE A 67 2.11 3.17 4.76
CA PHE A 67 2.31 2.55 3.45
C PHE A 67 1.21 2.96 2.47
N LEU A 68 0.02 3.26 3.00
CA LEU A 68 -1.16 3.66 2.27
C LEU A 68 -1.78 4.92 2.90
N LYS A 69 -2.44 5.72 2.07
CA LYS A 69 -3.25 6.86 2.52
C LYS A 69 -4.66 6.71 1.98
N LYS A 70 -5.66 6.90 2.85
CA LYS A 70 -7.08 6.89 2.46
C LYS A 70 -7.65 8.30 2.57
N GLU A 71 -8.23 8.80 1.48
CA GLU A 71 -8.81 10.14 1.39
C GLU A 71 -10.06 10.10 0.53
N GLU A 72 -11.19 10.62 1.02
CA GLU A 72 -12.47 10.66 0.29
C GLU A 72 -12.89 9.31 -0.35
N GLY A 73 -12.62 8.20 0.35
CA GLY A 73 -12.93 6.86 -0.13
C GLY A 73 -11.98 6.30 -1.20
N LYS A 74 -11.00 7.09 -1.66
CA LYS A 74 -9.89 6.68 -2.51
C LYS A 74 -8.72 6.18 -1.66
N LEU A 75 -7.85 5.39 -2.27
CA LEU A 75 -6.67 4.82 -1.63
C LEU A 75 -5.44 5.15 -2.48
N TYR A 76 -4.38 5.61 -1.84
CA TYR A 76 -3.14 6.03 -2.46
C TYR A 76 -1.96 5.27 -1.88
N LEU A 77 -0.95 4.98 -2.71
CA LEU A 77 0.38 4.67 -2.19
C LEU A 77 0.99 5.90 -1.55
N VAL A 78 1.77 5.68 -0.50
CA VAL A 78 2.60 6.73 0.11
C VAL A 78 4.03 6.50 -0.34
N SER A 79 4.61 7.49 -1.01
CA SER A 79 5.99 7.40 -1.49
C SER A 79 6.97 7.39 -0.32
N ARG A 80 8.15 6.77 -0.50
CA ARG A 80 9.19 6.72 0.55
C ARG A 80 9.56 8.11 1.08
N LYS A 81 9.56 9.12 0.20
CA LYS A 81 9.90 10.52 0.54
C LYS A 81 8.89 11.19 1.47
N GLU A 82 7.70 10.60 1.63
CA GLU A 82 6.60 11.12 2.44
C GLU A 82 6.37 10.32 3.74
N ARG A 83 7.15 9.25 3.98
CA ARG A 83 7.06 8.41 5.20
C ARG A 83 7.90 8.98 6.34
#